data_AF-A0A2K8MHS3-F1
#
_entry.id   AF-A0A2K8MHS3-F1
#
_cell.length_a   1.000
_cell.length_b   1.000
_cell.length_c   1.000
_cell.angle_alpha   90.00
_cell.angle_beta   90.00
_cell.angle_gamma   90.00
#
_symmetry.space_group_name_H-M   'P 1'
#
loop_
_entity.id
_entity.type
_entity.pdbx_description
1 polymer ?
#
loop_
_entity_poly.entity_id
_entity_poly.type
_entity_poly.pdbx_seq_one_letter_code
_entity_poly.pdbx_strand_id
1 'polypeptide(L)'
;MTALVPFPGGGAQASGGGGGDGADASGLNLVSMEEVIVPIIEADRVAGNMRFKLVLEAHDAATAAKATAEMPALRETTVATALEFARLNASGMRAVDAGRLNHDMNAALKAAEPGLTRVLIVEIAAAHN
;
A
#
# COMPACT_ATOMS: atom_id res chain seq x y z
N MET A 1 -19.50 47.88 24.43
CA MET A 1 -18.09 47.73 24.83
C MET A 1 -17.82 46.23 24.85
N THR A 2 -17.41 45.68 23.71
CA THR A 2 -17.26 44.24 23.50
C THR A 2 -15.77 43.92 23.42
N ALA A 3 -15.29 43.10 24.35
CA ALA A 3 -13.88 42.76 24.47
C ALA A 3 -13.45 41.84 23.33
N LEU A 4 -12.41 42.26 22.61
CA LEU A 4 -11.69 41.49 21.60
C LEU A 4 -10.70 40.58 22.34
N VAL A 5 -10.91 39.27 22.32
CA VAL A 5 -9.94 38.29 22.83
C VAL A 5 -9.06 37.85 21.66
N PRO A 6 -7.73 38.06 21.69
CA PRO A 6 -6.85 37.55 20.65
C PRO A 6 -6.57 36.07 20.92
N PHE A 7 -6.98 35.19 20.00
CA PHE A 7 -6.49 33.81 19.96
C PHE A 7 -5.08 33.79 19.35
N PRO A 8 -4.05 33.30 20.04
CA PRO A 8 -2.76 33.02 19.45
C PRO A 8 -2.81 31.60 18.85
N GLY A 9 -3.45 31.48 17.69
CA GLY A 9 -3.35 30.28 16.86
C GLY A 9 -2.30 30.52 15.78
N GLY A 10 -1.04 30.25 16.09
CA GLY A 10 0.04 30.30 15.11
C GLY A 10 -0.26 29.35 13.95
N GLY A 11 -0.62 29.91 12.80
CA GLY A 11 -0.75 29.16 11.56
C GLY A 11 0.64 28.71 11.11
N ALA A 12 0.92 27.42 11.25
CA ALA A 12 2.03 26.81 10.52
C ALA A 12 1.63 26.73 9.04
N GLN A 13 2.06 27.72 8.27
CA GLN A 13 1.99 27.71 6.81
C GLN A 13 3.01 26.68 6.29
N ALA A 14 2.57 25.46 5.99
CA ALA A 14 3.37 24.51 5.24
C ALA A 14 3.13 24.75 3.74
N SER A 15 4.00 25.55 3.10
CA SER A 15 4.13 25.56 1.64
C SER A 15 4.72 24.23 1.21
N GLY A 16 3.88 23.32 0.72
CA GLY A 16 4.32 22.08 0.08
C GLY A 16 4.86 22.35 -1.33
N GLY A 17 6.15 22.70 -1.43
CA GLY A 17 6.94 22.61 -2.65
C GLY A 17 7.77 21.33 -2.59
N GLY A 18 7.67 20.51 -3.64
CA GLY A 18 8.18 19.14 -3.66
C GLY A 18 9.70 18.96 -3.72
N GLY A 19 10.09 17.68 -3.67
CA GLY A 19 11.46 17.20 -3.84
C GLY A 19 11.84 16.28 -2.69
N GLY A 20 11.99 14.99 -2.98
CA GLY A 20 12.34 13.96 -2.00
C GLY A 20 13.76 14.10 -1.43
N ASP A 21 14.04 13.13 -0.56
CA ASP A 21 15.29 12.81 0.14
C ASP A 21 15.50 13.45 1.52
N GLY A 22 15.33 12.61 2.55
CA GLY A 22 15.87 12.82 3.90
C GLY A 22 14.83 13.01 5.00
N ALA A 23 14.25 11.91 5.50
CA ALA A 23 13.61 11.91 6.83
C ALA A 23 14.61 11.33 7.84
N ASP A 24 15.24 12.20 8.63
CA ASP A 24 16.26 11.85 9.62
C ASP A 24 15.69 11.33 10.96
N ALA A 25 16.50 10.45 11.58
CA ALA A 25 16.56 9.98 12.97
C ALA A 25 15.57 8.86 13.41
N SER A 26 16.00 7.61 13.19
CA SER A 26 15.27 6.34 13.42
C SER A 26 14.01 6.16 12.55
N GLY A 27 14.06 6.71 11.33
CA GLY A 27 12.96 6.76 10.38
C GLY A 27 12.59 5.41 9.79
N LEU A 28 11.29 5.21 9.57
CA LEU A 28 10.74 4.08 8.83
C LEU A 28 11.28 4.11 7.40
N ASN A 29 11.80 2.99 6.90
CA ASN A 29 12.24 2.89 5.51
C ASN A 29 11.06 2.43 4.65
N LEU A 30 10.31 3.38 4.11
CA LEU A 30 9.06 3.11 3.37
C LEU A 30 9.29 3.20 1.86
N VAL A 31 8.81 2.20 1.13
CA VAL A 31 8.86 2.15 -0.34
C VAL A 31 7.43 1.99 -0.88
N SER A 32 6.94 3.00 -1.59
CA SER A 32 5.59 2.98 -2.18
C SER A 32 5.57 2.16 -3.47
N MET A 33 4.53 1.36 -3.66
CA MET A 33 4.26 0.66 -4.92
C MET A 33 3.14 1.35 -5.69
N GLU A 34 3.18 1.24 -7.02
CA GLU A 34 2.06 1.63 -7.88
C GLU A 34 0.77 0.86 -7.52
N GLU A 35 -0.40 1.48 -7.74
CA GLU A 35 -1.68 0.81 -7.59
C GLU A 35 -1.74 -0.46 -8.45
N VAL A 36 -2.20 -1.55 -7.83
CA VAL A 36 -2.40 -2.83 -8.51
C VAL A 36 -3.90 -3.06 -8.67
N ILE A 37 -4.30 -3.44 -9.88
CA ILE A 37 -5.68 -3.76 -10.24
C ILE A 37 -5.70 -5.18 -10.79
N VAL A 38 -6.51 -6.06 -10.19
CA VAL A 38 -6.72 -7.43 -10.64
C VAL A 38 -8.20 -7.73 -10.85
N PRO A 39 -8.57 -8.54 -11.85
CA PRO A 39 -9.96 -8.91 -12.07
C PRO A 39 -10.45 -9.85 -10.95
N ILE A 40 -11.71 -9.71 -10.59
CA ILE A 40 -12.44 -10.68 -9.76
C ILE A 40 -13.15 -11.64 -10.71
N ILE A 41 -12.84 -12.94 -10.60
CA ILE A 41 -13.41 -13.99 -11.45
C ILE A 41 -14.43 -14.79 -10.66
N GLU A 42 -15.68 -14.82 -11.12
CA GLU A 42 -16.76 -15.64 -10.57
C GLU A 42 -17.42 -16.44 -11.69
N ALA A 43 -17.63 -17.75 -11.48
CA ALA A 43 -18.35 -18.61 -12.42
C ALA A 43 -17.96 -18.39 -13.90
N ASP A 44 -16.65 -18.45 -14.17
CA ASP A 44 -16.03 -18.30 -15.50
C ASP A 44 -16.21 -16.94 -16.19
N ARG A 45 -16.58 -15.88 -15.44
CA ARG A 45 -16.67 -14.51 -15.93
C ARG A 45 -15.95 -13.50 -15.03
N VAL A 46 -15.55 -12.37 -15.61
CA VAL A 46 -15.09 -11.20 -14.83
C VAL A 46 -16.31 -10.54 -14.19
N ALA A 47 -16.40 -10.61 -12.87
CA ALA A 47 -17.50 -10.02 -12.09
C ALA A 47 -17.19 -8.60 -11.60
N GLY A 48 -15.92 -8.19 -11.63
CA GLY A 48 -15.50 -6.91 -11.09
C GLY A 48 -13.98 -6.77 -11.07
N ASN A 49 -13.50 -5.74 -10.38
CA ASN A 49 -12.08 -5.48 -10.19
C ASN A 49 -11.79 -5.21 -8.71
N MET A 50 -10.67 -5.76 -8.24
CA MET A 50 -10.06 -5.41 -6.95
C MET A 50 -8.87 -4.49 -7.22
N ARG A 51 -8.88 -3.31 -6.60
CA ARG A 51 -7.78 -2.34 -6.65
C ARG A 51 -7.22 -2.10 -5.26
N PHE A 52 -5.91 -1.95 -5.15
CA PHE A 52 -5.26 -1.70 -3.86
C PHE A 52 -3.90 -1.02 -4.04
N LYS A 53 -3.48 -0.32 -2.98
CA LYS A 53 -2.17 0.33 -2.89
C LYS A 53 -1.38 -0.25 -1.72
N LEU A 54 -0.11 -0.54 -1.98
CA LEU A 54 0.81 -1.08 -0.99
C LEU A 54 1.98 -0.13 -0.72
N VAL A 55 2.45 -0.16 0.52
CA VAL A 55 3.75 0.39 0.93
C VAL A 55 4.53 -0.73 1.62
N LEU A 56 5.79 -0.87 1.24
CA LEU A 56 6.72 -1.82 1.84
C LEU A 56 7.53 -1.11 2.92
N GLU A 57 7.52 -1.63 4.13
CA GLU A 57 8.42 -1.18 5.20
C GLU A 57 9.64 -2.09 5.20
N ALA A 58 10.79 -1.53 4.87
CA ALA A 58 12.08 -2.22 4.92
C ALA A 58 12.76 -2.03 6.27
N HIS A 59 13.56 -3.02 6.67
CA HIS A 59 14.28 -2.98 7.95
C HIS A 59 15.32 -1.85 8.01
N ASP A 60 15.97 -1.55 6.88
CA ASP A 60 16.99 -0.51 6.76
C ASP A 60 16.99 0.14 5.36
N ALA A 61 17.76 1.22 5.23
CA ALA A 61 17.86 1.99 3.99
C ALA A 61 18.48 1.19 2.82
N ALA A 62 19.38 0.24 3.09
CA ALA A 62 19.98 -0.58 2.04
C ALA A 62 18.94 -1.56 1.46
N THR A 63 18.12 -2.14 2.32
CA THR A 63 16.99 -2.97 1.92
C THR A 63 15.94 -2.15 1.16
N ALA A 64 15.64 -0.92 1.59
CA ALA A 64 14.72 -0.04 0.86
C ALA A 64 15.23 0.30 -0.55
N ALA A 65 16.53 0.59 -0.69
CA ALA A 65 17.16 0.83 -1.99
C ALA A 65 17.11 -0.43 -2.87
N LYS A 66 17.36 -1.61 -2.29
CA LYS A 66 17.24 -2.90 -3.00
C LYS A 66 15.80 -3.16 -3.46
N ALA A 67 14.82 -3.01 -2.57
CA ALA A 67 13.40 -3.16 -2.91
C ALA A 67 12.95 -2.18 -4.00
N THR A 68 13.51 -0.96 -4.01
CA THR A 68 13.27 0.02 -5.08
C THR A 68 13.86 -0.44 -6.41
N ALA A 69 15.09 -0.98 -6.40
CA ALA A 69 15.73 -1.51 -7.61
C ALA A 69 15.03 -2.78 -8.14
N GLU A 70 14.52 -3.63 -7.25
CA GLU A 70 13.82 -4.88 -7.58
C GLU A 70 12.29 -4.70 -7.67
N MET A 71 11.81 -3.46 -7.73
CA MET A 71 10.38 -3.13 -7.78
C MET A 71 9.60 -3.90 -8.86
N PRO A 72 10.12 -4.12 -10.09
CA PRO A 72 9.40 -4.93 -11.08
C PRO A 72 9.11 -6.37 -10.61
N ALA A 73 10.07 -7.04 -9.96
CA ALA A 73 9.90 -8.40 -9.46
C ALA A 73 8.96 -8.46 -8.25
N LEU A 74 9.04 -7.47 -7.35
CA LEU A 74 8.11 -7.33 -6.23
C LEU A 74 6.67 -7.05 -6.71
N ARG A 75 6.52 -6.27 -7.77
CA ARG A 75 5.22 -6.00 -8.40
C ARG A 75 4.66 -7.24 -9.08
N GLU A 76 5.48 -8.04 -9.75
CA GLU A 76 5.05 -9.33 -10.31
C GLU A 76 4.52 -10.27 -9.21
N THR A 77 5.27 -10.40 -8.12
CA THR A 77 4.86 -11.19 -6.95
C THR A 77 3.52 -10.69 -6.39
N THR A 78 3.39 -9.37 -6.25
CA THR A 78 2.17 -8.72 -5.76
C THR A 78 0.97 -9.03 -6.66
N VAL A 79 1.12 -8.92 -7.98
CA VAL A 79 0.05 -9.23 -8.94
C VAL A 79 -0.34 -10.70 -8.87
N ALA A 80 0.64 -11.61 -8.83
CA ALA A 80 0.39 -13.05 -8.75
C ALA A 80 -0.38 -13.43 -7.47
N THR A 81 0.06 -12.94 -6.31
CA THR A 81 -0.63 -13.17 -5.02
C THR A 81 -2.03 -12.56 -5.03
N ALA A 82 -2.21 -11.37 -5.62
CA ALA A 82 -3.51 -10.70 -5.67
C ALA A 82 -4.50 -11.44 -6.59
N LEU A 83 -4.03 -11.98 -7.71
CA LEU A 83 -4.86 -12.79 -8.61
C LEU A 83 -5.34 -14.06 -7.91
N GLU A 84 -4.45 -14.76 -7.20
CA GLU A 84 -4.85 -15.96 -6.47
C GLU A 84 -5.81 -15.64 -5.32
N PHE A 85 -5.54 -14.56 -4.57
CA PHE A 85 -6.47 -14.08 -3.55
C PHE A 85 -7.83 -13.73 -4.16
N ALA A 86 -7.86 -12.98 -5.27
CA ALA A 86 -9.10 -12.54 -5.91
C ALA A 86 -9.94 -13.73 -6.39
N ARG A 87 -9.29 -14.78 -6.91
CA ARG A 87 -9.92 -16.01 -7.35
C ARG A 87 -10.59 -16.79 -6.21
N LEU A 88 -9.95 -16.82 -5.03
CA LEU A 88 -10.40 -17.66 -3.91
C LEU A 88 -11.29 -16.91 -2.90
N ASN A 89 -11.09 -15.61 -2.75
CA ASN A 89 -11.58 -14.86 -1.59
C ASN A 89 -12.28 -13.54 -1.92
N ALA A 90 -12.17 -13.02 -3.15
CA ALA A 90 -12.84 -11.78 -3.53
C ALA A 90 -14.17 -12.04 -4.26
N SER A 91 -15.08 -11.08 -4.14
CA SER A 91 -16.33 -11.03 -4.92
C SER A 91 -16.68 -9.58 -5.18
N GLY A 92 -17.29 -9.29 -6.33
CA GLY A 92 -17.79 -7.95 -6.64
C GLY A 92 -18.90 -7.48 -5.69
N MET A 93 -19.54 -8.41 -4.99
CA MET A 93 -20.69 -8.16 -4.10
C MET A 93 -20.35 -8.22 -2.61
N ARG A 94 -19.09 -8.52 -2.25
CA ARG A 94 -18.66 -8.70 -0.86
C ARG A 94 -17.50 -7.77 -0.52
N ALA A 95 -17.45 -7.34 0.74
CA ALA A 95 -16.30 -6.61 1.25
C ALA A 95 -15.03 -7.48 1.17
N VAL A 96 -13.91 -6.85 0.82
CA VAL A 96 -12.62 -7.53 0.77
C VAL A 96 -12.10 -7.75 2.19
N ASP A 97 -11.67 -8.97 2.51
CA ASP A 97 -10.98 -9.27 3.75
C ASP A 97 -9.53 -8.77 3.68
N ALA A 98 -9.33 -7.52 4.11
CA ALA A 98 -8.02 -6.88 4.13
C ALA A 98 -7.02 -7.57 5.07
N GLY A 99 -7.50 -8.23 6.13
CA GLY A 99 -6.64 -8.97 7.07
C GLY A 99 -6.01 -10.19 6.39
N ARG A 100 -6.83 -10.96 5.67
CA ARG A 100 -6.35 -12.10 4.88
C ARG A 100 -5.45 -11.65 3.74
N LEU A 101 -5.85 -10.63 2.98
CA LEU A 101 -5.00 -10.10 1.90
C LEU A 101 -3.64 -9.64 2.44
N ASN A 102 -3.62 -8.92 3.56
CA ASN A 102 -2.39 -8.46 4.16
C ASN A 102 -1.49 -9.61 4.65
N HIS A 103 -2.09 -10.68 5.17
CA HIS A 103 -1.36 -11.88 5.56
C HIS A 103 -0.68 -12.54 4.36
N ASP A 104 -1.44 -12.78 3.29
CA ASP A 104 -0.94 -13.42 2.07
C ASP A 104 0.14 -12.56 1.40
N MET A 105 -0.07 -11.23 1.32
CA MET A 105 0.90 -10.28 0.78
C MET A 105 2.18 -10.20 1.61
N ASN A 106 2.07 -10.15 2.94
CA ASN A 106 3.24 -10.17 3.81
C ASN A 106 4.05 -11.45 3.62
N ALA A 107 3.40 -12.61 3.55
CA ALA A 107 4.09 -13.88 3.36
C ALA A 107 4.82 -13.91 2.00
N ALA A 108 4.14 -13.56 0.91
CA ALA A 108 4.70 -13.61 -0.43
C ALA A 108 5.85 -12.60 -0.63
N LEU A 109 5.66 -11.35 -0.22
CA LEU A 109 6.66 -10.31 -0.43
C LEU A 109 7.88 -10.47 0.47
N LYS A 110 7.73 -11.01 1.69
CA LYS A 110 8.88 -11.37 2.52
C LYS A 110 9.64 -12.58 2.01
N ALA A 111 8.96 -13.51 1.32
CA ALA A 111 9.65 -14.62 0.66
C ALA A 111 10.50 -14.12 -0.53
N ALA A 112 10.05 -13.09 -1.24
CA ALA A 112 10.79 -12.45 -2.32
C ALA A 112 11.93 -11.53 -1.79
N GLU A 113 11.67 -10.74 -0.75
CA GLU A 113 12.65 -9.87 -0.09
C GLU A 113 12.59 -10.04 1.45
N PRO A 114 13.44 -10.90 2.03
CA PRO A 114 13.47 -11.18 3.46
C PRO A 114 13.78 -9.96 4.35
N GLY A 115 14.37 -8.89 3.79
CA GLY A 115 14.65 -7.66 4.53
C GLY A 115 13.41 -6.79 4.83
N LEU A 116 12.24 -7.13 4.29
CA LEU A 116 11.01 -6.40 4.59
C LEU A 116 10.53 -6.65 6.02
N THR A 117 10.32 -5.57 6.76
CA THR A 117 9.68 -5.60 8.09
C THR A 117 8.21 -5.97 7.98
N ARG A 118 7.47 -5.31 7.07
CA ARG A 118 6.07 -5.62 6.78
C ARG A 118 5.58 -4.97 5.48
N VAL A 119 4.44 -5.45 5.02
CA VAL A 119 3.64 -4.84 3.95
C VAL A 119 2.48 -4.08 4.59
N LEU A 120 2.19 -2.89 4.07
CA LEU A 120 1.11 -2.01 4.49
C LEU A 120 0.12 -1.84 3.35
N ILE A 121 -1.14 -2.22 3.56
CA ILE A 121 -2.24 -1.90 2.66
C ILE A 121 -2.75 -0.51 3.03
N VAL A 122 -2.60 0.47 2.13
CA VAL A 122 -3.01 1.87 2.37
C VAL A 122 -4.43 2.11 1.89
N GLU A 123 -4.78 1.51 0.75
CA GLU A 123 -6.10 1.60 0.15
C GLU A 123 -6.48 0.24 -0.43
N ILE A 124 -7.76 -0.10 -0.34
CA ILE A 124 -8.33 -1.29 -0.95
C ILE A 124 -9.79 -1.03 -1.32
N ALA A 125 -10.17 -1.45 -2.52
CA ALA A 125 -11.55 -1.40 -2.98
C ALA A 125 -11.84 -2.58 -3.93
N ALA A 126 -13.08 -3.07 -3.87
CA ALA A 126 -13.64 -3.93 -4.88
C ALA A 126 -14.84 -3.22 -5.53
N ALA A 127 -14.98 -3.35 -6.83
CA ALA A 127 -16.11 -2.84 -7.58
C ALA A 127 -16.64 -3.93 -8.50
N HIS A 128 -17.97 -4.05 -8.57
CA HIS A 128 -18.66 -4.89 -9.55
C HIS A 128 -18.74 -4.17 -10.91
N ASN A 129 -18.70 -4.93 -12.01
CA ASN A 129 -18.87 -4.40 -13.38
C ASN A 129 -20.33 -4.41 -13.85
#